data_AF-A0A7J4EQV5-F1
#
_entry.id   AF-A0A7J4EQV5-F1
#
_cell.length_a   1.000
_cell.length_b   1.000
_cell.length_c   1.000
_cell.angle_alpha   90.00
_cell.angle_beta   90.00
_cell.angle_gamma   90.00
#
_symmetry.space_group_name_H-M   'P 1'
#
loop_
_entity.id
_entity.type
_entity.pdbx_description
1 polymer ?
#
loop_
_entity_poly.entity_id
_entity_poly.type
_entity_poly.pdbx_seq_one_letter_code
_entity_poly.pdbx_strand_id
1 'polypeptide(L)'
;MSKDFTENLLNLANEIPNLKLQTIDISMDSKIENIIADSFLVIPATNNLELNEHIIKIAQSKNKLVNRVDDIGDVVIPSLIKRGDIVISISTLGHSPALSKYIRKKIENIITEDYANMYRLQNEIRELLKKRIEDQKKRKEILWNILKDENIWNSLKEDYEKAYKYALRYIKE
;
A
#
# COMPACT_ATOMS: atom_id res chain seq x y z
N MET A 1 -21.24 23.31 6.54
CA MET A 1 -20.21 22.65 5.69
C MET A 1 -20.17 23.36 4.34
N SER A 2 -18.99 23.48 3.73
CA SER A 2 -18.85 23.98 2.35
C SER A 2 -19.70 23.13 1.41
N LYS A 3 -20.43 23.75 0.49
CA LYS A 3 -21.16 23.04 -0.58
C LYS A 3 -20.26 22.60 -1.73
N ASP A 4 -19.02 23.09 -1.73
CA ASP A 4 -18.04 22.89 -2.79
C ASP A 4 -16.82 22.10 -2.31
N PHE A 5 -16.20 21.38 -3.23
CA PHE A 5 -14.95 20.66 -3.02
C PHE A 5 -13.79 21.62 -2.76
N THR A 6 -12.85 21.19 -1.91
CA THR A 6 -11.62 21.94 -1.68
C THR A 6 -10.71 21.88 -2.92
N GLU A 7 -9.85 22.88 -3.09
CA GLU A 7 -8.87 22.92 -4.18
C GLU A 7 -7.98 21.66 -4.20
N ASN A 8 -7.60 21.15 -3.03
CA ASN A 8 -6.85 19.91 -2.90
C ASN A 8 -7.59 18.69 -3.51
N LEU A 9 -8.90 18.57 -3.30
CA LEU A 9 -9.68 17.48 -3.87
C LEU A 9 -9.82 17.64 -5.39
N LEU A 10 -10.00 18.87 -5.88
CA LEU A 10 -10.06 19.17 -7.31
C LEU A 10 -8.74 18.83 -8.00
N ASN A 11 -7.61 19.23 -7.42
CA ASN A 11 -6.28 18.89 -7.91
C ASN A 11 -6.07 17.37 -7.94
N LEU A 12 -6.45 16.68 -6.87
CA LEU A 12 -6.36 15.22 -6.80
C LEU A 12 -7.20 14.53 -7.89
N ALA A 13 -8.39 15.05 -8.20
CA ALA A 13 -9.24 14.53 -9.26
C ALA A 13 -8.63 14.74 -10.66
N ASN A 14 -7.82 15.78 -10.85
CA ASN A 14 -7.08 16.00 -12.10
C ASN A 14 -5.86 15.05 -12.23
N GLU A 15 -5.23 14.68 -11.13
CA GLU A 15 -4.07 13.78 -11.12
C GLU A 15 -4.43 12.29 -11.24
N ILE A 16 -5.60 11.90 -10.73
CA ILE A 16 -6.06 10.50 -10.70
C ILE A 16 -7.16 10.30 -11.75
N PRO A 17 -6.87 9.64 -12.90
CA PRO A 17 -7.79 9.54 -14.03
C PRO A 17 -9.17 8.93 -13.71
N ASN A 18 -9.26 8.13 -12.66
CA ASN A 18 -10.47 7.41 -12.26
C ASN A 18 -11.15 7.99 -11.01
N LEU A 19 -10.68 9.12 -10.48
CA LEU A 19 -11.30 9.78 -9.34
C LEU A 19 -12.44 10.68 -9.83
N LYS A 20 -13.67 10.39 -9.39
CA LYS A 20 -14.85 11.20 -9.70
C LYS A 20 -15.36 11.87 -8.44
N LEU A 21 -15.45 13.20 -8.46
CA LEU A 21 -16.08 13.98 -7.41
C LEU A 21 -17.55 14.21 -7.77
N GLN A 22 -18.46 13.96 -6.82
CA GLN A 22 -19.89 14.12 -7.02
C GLN A 22 -20.53 14.78 -5.80
N THR A 23 -21.30 15.83 -6.03
CA THR A 23 -22.14 16.45 -5.00
C THR A 23 -23.50 15.79 -5.02
N ILE A 24 -23.98 15.36 -3.86
CA ILE A 24 -25.18 14.54 -3.72
C ILE A 24 -26.09 15.21 -2.71
N ASP A 25 -27.38 15.29 -3.05
CA ASP A 25 -28.41 15.64 -2.08
C ASP A 25 -28.73 14.42 -1.21
N ILE A 26 -28.38 14.51 0.06
CA ILE A 26 -28.55 13.44 1.05
C ILE A 26 -29.93 13.46 1.72
N SER A 27 -30.84 14.36 1.30
CA SER A 27 -32.22 14.41 1.83
C SER A 27 -33.09 13.23 1.35
N MET A 28 -32.68 12.53 0.30
CA MET A 28 -33.40 11.39 -0.27
C MET A 28 -32.53 10.13 -0.27
N ASP A 29 -32.96 9.10 0.46
CA ASP A 29 -32.24 7.81 0.54
C ASP A 29 -31.96 7.19 -0.84
N SER A 30 -32.88 7.33 -1.79
CA SER A 30 -32.69 6.82 -3.16
C SER A 30 -31.41 7.35 -3.84
N LYS A 31 -30.97 8.57 -3.51
CA LYS A 31 -29.73 9.15 -4.07
C LYS A 31 -28.49 8.49 -3.48
N ILE A 32 -28.50 8.26 -2.17
CA ILE A 32 -27.44 7.54 -1.45
C ILE A 32 -27.36 6.10 -1.94
N GLU A 33 -28.51 5.43 -2.04
CA GLU A 33 -28.63 4.06 -2.51
C GLU A 33 -28.04 3.84 -3.91
N ASN A 34 -28.32 4.74 -4.84
CA ASN A 34 -27.84 4.62 -6.23
C ASN A 34 -26.31 4.65 -6.30
N ILE A 35 -25.66 5.47 -5.48
CA ILE A 35 -24.20 5.62 -5.49
C ILE A 35 -23.52 4.45 -4.78
N ILE A 36 -24.18 3.90 -3.76
CA ILE A 36 -23.75 2.69 -3.06
C ILE A 36 -23.91 1.45 -3.95
N ALA A 37 -24.96 1.38 -4.78
CA ALA A 37 -25.29 0.19 -5.57
C ALA A 37 -24.12 -0.31 -6.43
N ASP A 38 -23.35 0.60 -7.02
CA ASP A 38 -22.20 0.28 -7.89
C ASP A 38 -20.86 0.21 -7.13
N SER A 39 -20.86 0.45 -5.82
CA SER A 39 -19.64 0.43 -5.01
C SER A 39 -19.23 -0.99 -4.60
N PHE A 40 -17.93 -1.19 -4.40
CA PHE A 40 -17.36 -2.38 -3.75
C PHE A 40 -17.14 -2.15 -2.24
N LEU A 41 -16.64 -0.96 -1.89
CA LEU A 41 -16.34 -0.52 -0.54
C LEU A 41 -16.91 0.87 -0.32
N VAL A 42 -17.59 1.07 0.81
CA VAL A 42 -18.13 2.35 1.24
C VAL A 42 -17.35 2.82 2.48
N ILE A 43 -16.91 4.08 2.46
CA ILE A 43 -16.18 4.72 3.57
C ILE A 43 -16.91 6.01 3.96
N PRO A 44 -17.86 5.96 4.91
CA PRO A 44 -18.52 7.15 5.43
C PRO A 44 -17.54 7.90 6.35
N ALA A 45 -17.11 9.08 5.90
CA ALA A 45 -16.10 9.89 6.60
C ALA A 45 -16.59 11.33 6.81
N THR A 46 -17.88 11.52 7.09
CA THR A 46 -18.44 12.83 7.42
C THR A 46 -18.29 13.13 8.92
N ASN A 47 -18.50 14.38 9.32
CA ASN A 47 -18.53 14.76 10.73
C ASN A 47 -19.88 14.48 11.43
N ASN A 48 -20.87 13.96 10.69
CA ASN A 48 -22.18 13.62 11.23
C ASN A 48 -22.25 12.09 11.45
N LEU A 49 -22.18 11.68 12.72
CA LEU A 49 -22.21 10.27 13.11
C LEU A 49 -23.51 9.58 12.70
N GLU A 50 -24.65 10.25 12.86
CA GLU A 50 -25.96 9.68 12.49
C GLU A 50 -26.05 9.43 10.97
N LEU A 51 -25.54 10.37 10.18
CA LEU A 51 -25.47 10.21 8.72
C LEU A 51 -24.53 9.06 8.34
N ASN A 52 -23.37 8.96 9.00
CA ASN A 52 -22.44 7.86 8.75
C ASN A 52 -23.13 6.52 9.05
N GLU A 53 -23.78 6.35 10.20
CA GLU A 53 -24.53 5.13 10.54
C GLU A 53 -25.65 4.81 9.55
N HIS A 54 -26.35 5.83 9.05
CA HIS A 54 -27.39 5.66 8.05
C HIS A 54 -26.82 5.12 6.73
N ILE A 55 -25.73 5.71 6.23
CA ILE A 55 -25.01 5.24 5.04
C ILE A 55 -24.51 3.80 5.23
N ILE A 56 -24.00 3.46 6.42
CA ILE A 56 -23.53 2.10 6.76
C ILE A 56 -24.68 1.09 6.63
N LYS A 57 -25.85 1.39 7.21
CA LYS A 57 -27.02 0.49 7.13
C LYS A 57 -27.48 0.26 5.69
N ILE A 58 -27.49 1.32 4.87
CA ILE A 58 -27.82 1.20 3.45
C ILE A 58 -26.78 0.35 2.70
N ALA A 59 -25.49 0.55 2.99
CA ALA A 59 -24.41 -0.23 2.39
C ALA A 59 -24.53 -1.73 2.74
N GLN A 60 -24.77 -2.04 4.02
CA GLN A 60 -24.93 -3.41 4.52
C GLN A 60 -26.15 -4.10 3.93
N SER A 61 -27.30 -3.41 3.79
CA SER A 61 -28.51 -3.99 3.17
C SER A 61 -28.32 -4.36 1.71
N LYS A 62 -27.33 -3.74 1.04
CA LYS A 62 -26.91 -4.03 -0.34
C LYS A 62 -25.65 -4.92 -0.43
N ASN A 63 -25.25 -5.56 0.68
CA ASN A 63 -24.07 -6.43 0.80
C ASN A 63 -22.75 -5.76 0.35
N LYS A 64 -22.58 -4.47 0.67
CA LYS A 64 -21.34 -3.73 0.39
C LYS A 64 -20.42 -3.77 1.60
N LEU A 65 -19.11 -3.83 1.36
CA LEU A 65 -18.11 -3.72 2.42
C LEU A 65 -18.11 -2.30 2.99
N VAL A 66 -17.95 -2.19 4.29
CA VAL A 66 -17.86 -0.90 4.98
C VAL A 66 -16.54 -0.78 5.72
N ASN A 67 -15.84 0.33 5.54
CA ASN A 67 -14.82 0.77 6.49
C ASN A 67 -15.43 1.84 7.40
N ARG A 68 -15.46 1.56 8.70
CA ARG A 68 -15.88 2.51 9.72
C ARG A 68 -14.65 3.30 10.18
N VAL A 69 -14.80 4.60 10.33
CA VAL A 69 -13.71 5.48 10.81
C VAL A 69 -13.60 5.41 12.34
N ASP A 70 -14.74 5.26 13.03
CA ASP A 70 -14.83 5.36 14.50
C ASP A 70 -14.85 3.99 15.21
N ASP A 71 -14.99 2.89 14.49
CA ASP A 71 -15.08 1.52 15.05
C ASP A 71 -14.58 0.47 14.05
N ILE A 72 -14.60 -0.81 14.43
CA ILE A 72 -14.26 -1.94 13.58
C ILE A 72 -15.41 -2.20 12.59
N GLY A 73 -15.15 -1.97 11.30
CA GLY A 73 -16.03 -2.36 10.19
C GLY A 73 -15.61 -3.67 9.53
N ASP A 74 -16.19 -3.98 8.37
CA ASP A 74 -15.83 -5.17 7.57
C ASP A 74 -14.39 -5.06 7.02
N VAL A 75 -13.94 -3.83 6.80
CA VAL A 75 -12.62 -3.50 6.28
C VAL A 75 -11.88 -2.61 7.27
N VAL A 76 -10.62 -2.96 7.54
CA VAL A 76 -9.70 -2.17 8.36
C VAL A 76 -8.60 -1.61 7.46
N ILE A 77 -8.39 -0.29 7.50
CA ILE A 77 -7.26 0.35 6.81
C ILE A 77 -6.01 0.25 7.70
N PRO A 78 -4.97 -0.52 7.29
CA PRO A 78 -3.80 -0.74 8.11
C PRO A 78 -2.82 0.45 8.08
N SER A 79 -1.87 0.46 9.01
CA SER A 79 -0.66 1.27 8.89
C SER A 79 0.24 0.69 7.80
N LEU A 80 0.65 1.52 6.83
CA LEU A 80 1.46 1.09 5.68
C LEU A 80 2.86 1.68 5.71
N ILE A 81 3.85 0.87 5.32
CA ILE A 81 5.19 1.32 4.95
C ILE A 81 5.36 1.03 3.46
N LYS A 82 5.82 2.02 2.70
CA LYS A 82 6.18 1.86 1.29
C LYS A 82 7.63 2.32 1.09
N ARG A 83 8.45 1.47 0.45
CA ARG A 83 9.83 1.73 0.04
C ARG A 83 10.04 1.16 -1.36
N GLY A 84 9.98 2.02 -2.37
CA GLY A 84 9.81 1.56 -3.75
C GLY A 84 8.60 0.63 -3.90
N ASP A 85 8.84 -0.59 -4.37
CA ASP A 85 7.82 -1.64 -4.52
C ASP A 85 7.62 -2.51 -3.27
N ILE A 86 8.40 -2.30 -2.21
CA ILE A 86 8.22 -3.00 -0.94
C ILE A 86 7.05 -2.35 -0.18
N VAL A 87 6.03 -3.15 0.12
CA VAL A 87 4.88 -2.74 0.92
C VAL A 87 4.77 -3.62 2.16
N ILE A 88 4.71 -3.00 3.33
CA ILE A 88 4.49 -3.68 4.62
C ILE A 88 3.22 -3.11 5.25
N SER A 89 2.25 -3.97 5.53
CA SER A 89 1.01 -3.61 6.22
C SER A 89 1.03 -4.09 7.67
N ILE A 90 0.69 -3.19 8.59
CA ILE A 90 0.65 -3.46 10.03
C ILE A 90 -0.76 -3.15 10.53
N SER A 91 -1.43 -4.17 11.05
CA SER A 91 -2.80 -4.07 11.58
C SER A 91 -2.88 -4.68 12.97
N THR A 92 -3.68 -4.06 13.84
CA THR A 92 -4.13 -4.61 15.12
C THR A 92 -5.61 -4.98 15.06
N LEU A 93 -6.14 -5.22 13.86
CA LEU A 93 -7.57 -5.47 13.58
C LEU A 93 -8.49 -4.34 14.10
N GLY A 94 -7.96 -3.12 14.16
CA GLY A 94 -8.69 -1.95 14.67
C GLY A 94 -8.64 -1.77 16.19
N HIS A 95 -8.14 -2.76 16.95
CA HIS A 95 -8.13 -2.69 18.43
C HIS A 95 -7.11 -1.70 19.00
N SER A 96 -6.00 -1.41 18.30
CA SER A 96 -4.98 -0.49 18.81
C SER A 96 -4.26 0.28 17.69
N PRO A 97 -4.90 1.36 17.16
CA PRO A 97 -4.29 2.21 16.15
C PRO A 97 -2.94 2.81 16.59
N ALA A 98 -2.83 3.14 17.88
CA ALA A 98 -1.60 3.66 18.47
C ALA A 98 -0.45 2.64 18.39
N LEU A 99 -0.70 1.37 18.71
CA LEU A 99 0.30 0.31 18.61
C LEU A 99 0.69 0.03 17.15
N SER A 100 -0.27 -0.02 16.23
CA SER A 100 0.03 -0.17 14.79
C SER A 100 0.94 0.95 14.28
N LYS A 101 0.66 2.21 14.68
CA LYS A 101 1.49 3.38 14.34
C LYS A 101 2.88 3.30 14.97
N TYR A 102 2.99 2.84 16.22
CA TYR A 102 4.26 2.68 16.92
C TYR A 102 5.15 1.62 16.26
N ILE A 103 4.60 0.44 15.93
CA ILE A 103 5.31 -0.63 15.23
C ILE A 103 5.75 -0.15 13.84
N ARG A 104 4.86 0.55 13.12
CA ARG A 104 5.19 1.14 11.81
C ARG A 104 6.46 1.99 11.89
N LYS A 105 6.50 2.94 12.83
CA LYS A 105 7.67 3.81 13.02
C LYS A 105 8.95 3.04 13.33
N LYS A 106 8.87 1.95 14.11
CA LYS A 106 10.04 1.09 14.38
C LYS A 106 10.54 0.41 13.11
N ILE A 107 9.65 -0.18 12.33
CA ILE A 107 10.02 -0.89 11.10
C ILE A 107 10.51 0.09 10.03
N GLU A 108 9.96 1.31 9.96
CA GLU A 108 10.43 2.36 9.03
C GLU A 108 11.89 2.74 9.23
N ASN A 109 12.40 2.63 10.46
CA ASN A 109 13.81 2.88 10.78
C ASN A 109 14.71 1.69 10.40
N ILE A 110 14.14 0.50 10.23
CA ILE A 110 14.87 -0.72 9.84
C ILE A 110 14.86 -0.87 8.32
N ILE A 111 13.72 -0.65 7.68
CA ILE A 111 13.53 -0.77 6.24
C ILE A 111 13.78 0.60 5.59
N THR A 112 15.05 0.90 5.41
CA THR A 112 15.56 2.11 4.77
C THR A 112 15.57 2.00 3.24
N GLU A 113 16.01 3.06 2.54
CA GLU A 113 15.93 3.14 1.07
C GLU A 113 16.81 2.10 0.34
N ASP A 114 17.88 1.64 0.99
CA ASP A 114 18.73 0.54 0.51
C ASP A 114 17.96 -0.77 0.32
N TYR A 115 16.84 -0.99 1.02
CA TYR A 115 15.96 -2.14 0.76
C TYR A 115 15.26 -2.03 -0.61
N ALA A 116 14.86 -0.82 -1.01
CA ALA A 116 14.29 -0.59 -2.34
C ALA A 116 15.36 -0.83 -3.43
N ASN A 117 16.59 -0.39 -3.18
CA ASN A 117 17.73 -0.68 -4.07
C ASN A 117 18.04 -2.19 -4.12
N MET A 118 18.02 -2.89 -2.99
CA MET A 118 18.21 -4.35 -2.95
C MET A 118 17.11 -5.07 -3.74
N TYR A 119 15.85 -4.64 -3.61
CA TYR A 119 14.75 -5.19 -4.40
C TYR A 119 14.99 -5.01 -5.90
N ARG A 120 15.39 -3.79 -6.32
CA ARG A 120 15.74 -3.52 -7.72
C ARG A 120 16.85 -4.44 -8.20
N LEU A 121 17.93 -4.55 -7.44
CA LEU A 121 19.06 -5.43 -7.72
C LEU A 121 18.63 -6.90 -7.87
N GLN A 122 17.82 -7.41 -6.95
CA GLN A 122 17.29 -8.77 -6.98
C GLN A 122 16.46 -9.04 -8.25
N ASN A 123 15.65 -8.08 -8.69
CA ASN A 123 14.88 -8.20 -9.93
C ASN A 123 15.78 -8.24 -11.16
N GLU A 124 16.74 -7.32 -11.27
CA GLU A 124 17.68 -7.28 -12.40
C GLU A 124 18.49 -8.58 -12.48
N ILE A 125 19.04 -9.05 -11.35
CA ILE A 125 19.81 -10.29 -11.29
C ILE A 125 18.93 -11.51 -11.60
N ARG A 126 17.68 -11.55 -11.12
CA ARG A 126 16.74 -12.64 -11.43
C ARG A 126 16.49 -12.77 -12.94
N GLU A 127 16.31 -11.66 -13.65
CA GLU A 127 16.13 -11.66 -15.10
C GLU A 127 17.39 -12.14 -15.84
N LEU A 128 18.58 -11.80 -15.36
CA LEU A 128 19.83 -12.35 -15.90
C LEU A 128 19.96 -13.85 -15.65
N LEU A 129 19.66 -14.31 -14.44
CA LEU A 129 19.76 -15.71 -14.06
C LEU A 129 18.80 -16.59 -14.86
N LYS A 130 17.57 -16.12 -15.14
CA LYS A 130 16.62 -16.84 -16.00
C LYS A 130 17.18 -17.14 -17.39
N LYS A 131 18.04 -16.27 -17.93
CA LYS A 131 18.65 -16.43 -19.25
C LYS A 131 19.90 -17.32 -19.26
N ARG A 132 20.51 -17.58 -18.10
CA ARG A 132 21.83 -18.23 -17.99
C ARG A 132 21.81 -19.56 -17.25
N ILE A 133 20.86 -19.74 -16.33
CA ILE A 133 20.79 -20.89 -15.44
C ILE A 133 19.38 -21.45 -15.52
N GLU A 134 19.24 -22.66 -16.06
CA GLU A 134 17.95 -23.36 -16.15
C GLU A 134 17.43 -23.81 -14.78
N ASP A 135 18.32 -24.27 -13.91
CA ASP A 135 17.97 -24.78 -12.58
C ASP A 135 17.46 -23.68 -11.63
N GLN A 136 16.18 -23.77 -11.28
CA GLN A 136 15.51 -22.88 -10.34
C GLN A 136 16.13 -22.90 -8.94
N LYS A 137 16.66 -24.03 -8.46
CA LYS A 137 17.29 -24.13 -7.14
C LYS A 137 18.58 -23.33 -7.11
N LYS A 138 19.47 -23.50 -8.09
CA LYS A 138 20.71 -22.71 -8.24
C LYS A 138 20.40 -21.21 -8.33
N ARG A 139 19.38 -20.80 -9.11
CA ARG A 139 18.95 -19.38 -9.16
C ARG A 139 18.53 -18.84 -7.80
N LYS A 140 17.75 -19.61 -7.02
CA LYS A 140 17.30 -19.21 -5.68
C LYS A 140 18.47 -19.06 -4.72
N GLU A 141 19.42 -20.00 -4.76
CA GLU A 141 20.61 -19.97 -3.92
C GLU A 141 21.45 -18.71 -4.17
N ILE A 142 21.73 -18.39 -5.44
CA ILE A 142 22.48 -17.18 -5.81
C ILE A 142 21.80 -15.91 -5.28
N LEU A 143 20.49 -15.78 -5.52
CA LEU A 143 19.71 -14.63 -5.02
C LEU A 143 19.75 -14.53 -3.49
N TRP A 144 19.73 -15.66 -2.80
CA TRP A 144 19.82 -15.71 -1.34
C TRP A 144 21.20 -15.31 -0.81
N ASN A 145 22.26 -15.73 -1.50
CA ASN A 145 23.62 -15.34 -1.13
C ASN A 145 23.84 -13.83 -1.31
N ILE A 146 23.30 -13.24 -2.38
CA ILE A 146 23.31 -11.77 -2.58
C ILE A 146 22.62 -11.04 -1.42
N LEU A 147 21.48 -11.55 -0.91
CA LEU A 147 20.77 -10.93 0.22
C LEU A 147 21.57 -10.97 1.53
N LYS A 148 22.50 -11.93 1.68
CA LYS A 148 23.33 -12.10 2.88
C LYS A 148 24.66 -11.35 2.81
N ASP A 149 25.00 -10.78 1.66
CA ASP A 149 26.28 -10.12 1.45
C ASP A 149 26.26 -8.68 1.99
N GLU A 150 26.91 -8.46 3.14
CA GLU A 150 27.02 -7.13 3.75
C GLU A 150 27.75 -6.11 2.86
N ASN A 151 28.66 -6.55 1.99
CA ASN A 151 29.35 -5.62 1.09
C ASN A 151 28.40 -5.08 0.03
N ILE A 152 27.45 -5.89 -0.42
CA ILE A 152 26.39 -5.46 -1.33
C ILE A 152 25.49 -4.45 -0.60
N TRP A 153 25.02 -4.78 0.61
CA TRP A 153 24.22 -3.85 1.42
C TRP A 153 24.90 -2.52 1.69
N ASN A 154 26.17 -2.53 2.09
CA ASN A 154 26.94 -1.31 2.32
C ASN A 154 27.11 -0.51 1.02
N SER A 155 27.31 -1.18 -0.11
CA SER A 155 27.40 -0.50 -1.41
C SER A 155 26.05 0.09 -1.84
N LEU A 156 24.92 -0.56 -1.58
CA LEU A 156 23.59 -0.06 -1.94
C LEU A 156 23.19 1.24 -1.24
N LYS A 157 23.87 1.59 -0.14
CA LYS A 157 23.69 2.86 0.58
C LYS A 157 24.38 4.04 -0.11
N GLU A 158 25.38 3.78 -0.94
CA GLU A 158 26.26 4.81 -1.52
C GLU A 158 26.29 4.79 -3.05
N ASP A 159 26.43 3.60 -3.64
CA ASP A 159 26.63 3.39 -5.08
C ASP A 159 26.00 2.06 -5.54
N TYR A 160 24.89 2.20 -6.26
CA TYR A 160 24.15 1.07 -6.85
C TYR A 160 24.99 0.28 -7.86
N GLU A 161 25.79 0.94 -8.70
CA GLU A 161 26.59 0.29 -9.75
C GLU A 161 27.67 -0.60 -9.14
N LYS A 162 28.28 -0.16 -8.04
CA LYS A 162 29.23 -0.97 -7.27
C LYS A 162 28.55 -2.20 -6.68
N ALA A 163 27.37 -2.05 -6.06
CA ALA A 163 26.60 -3.17 -5.54
C ALA A 163 26.23 -4.18 -6.62
N TYR A 164 25.82 -3.69 -7.79
CA TYR A 164 25.50 -4.50 -8.96
C TYR A 164 26.71 -5.32 -9.43
N LYS A 165 27.90 -4.70 -9.53
CA LYS A 165 29.15 -5.41 -9.87
C LYS A 165 29.50 -6.51 -8.88
N TYR A 166 29.24 -6.31 -7.58
CA TYR A 166 29.42 -7.36 -6.57
C TYR A 166 28.42 -8.51 -6.76
N ALA A 167 27.14 -8.21 -7.00
CA ALA A 167 26.13 -9.23 -7.25
C ALA A 167 26.45 -10.10 -8.47
N LEU A 168 26.99 -9.52 -9.54
CA LEU A 168 27.40 -10.27 -10.73
C LEU A 168 28.47 -11.33 -10.46
N ARG A 169 29.25 -11.21 -9.38
CA ARG A 169 30.26 -12.22 -9.02
C ARG A 169 29.62 -13.57 -8.68
N TYR A 170 28.43 -13.57 -8.11
CA TYR A 170 27.67 -14.79 -7.81
C TYR A 170 27.10 -15.51 -9.05
N ILE A 171 27.18 -14.89 -10.23
CA ILE A 171 26.73 -15.48 -11.50
C ILE A 171 27.90 -16.10 -12.27
N LYS A 172 29.15 -15.74 -11.94
CA LYS A 172 30.35 -16.07 -12.73
C LYS A 172 30.98 -17.44 -12.40
N GLU A 173 30.19 -18.40 -11.93
CA GLU A 173 30.56 -19.81 -11.75
C GLU A 173 29.63 -20.76 -12.52
#